data_AF-A0A3P6E0S2-F1
#
_entry.id   AF-A0A3P6E0S2-F1
#
_cell.length_a   1.000
_cell.length_b   1.000
_cell.length_c   1.000
_cell.angle_alpha   90.00
_cell.angle_beta   90.00
_cell.angle_gamma   90.00
#
_symmetry.space_group_name_H-M   'P 1'
#
loop_
_entity.id
_entity.type
_entity.pdbx_description
1 polymer ?
#
loop_
_entity_poly.entity_id
_entity_poly.type
_entity_poly.pdbx_seq_one_letter_code
_entity_poly.pdbx_strand_id
1 'polypeptide(L)'
;EFCNKTSAIKYLFKYITKGVDKATIVLENKSNDENEIENYLDCRYVSACESMWRNFKFEIHHQHPAVQRLSIYLPGQKPALFNDSSDLEQVVSICEFRLSMFMAYLETNKIDPDARKLTYVQFPTKYVWNKTEHTWTKRKIGQSIGRLYNVHPSSGELYYLRLLINHLKGPTSFEDILTVNGIEYKKFHESCVARGLLDIDEEWHDAMTEAATWATSQQLQELFVMLLVHCEYDQSLSNYTDLPKLDKSSIGRLSNTVLADEQYLHVQCLKDSSKEQISLLNEEQKKVYEVVLDSVHNNSGKLFFLYVPGGTGKTFVYNTIINKLRSETNIVIPVATSGIAALLLPGGRTAHSRFKIALNLFDDSVCDITCGTMLADLLIQAKLIIWDEAPMTHKYAFEALDRSLRDIMSKTDKDAHLKPFGGKTILLGGDFRQTLPIISQGTRQDCVAASINRSYLWEFVQIFVLS
;
A
#
# COMPACT_ATOMS: atom_id res chain seq x y z
N GLU A 1 17.39 22.34 -7.76
CA GLU A 1 17.91 21.59 -6.59
C GLU A 1 18.03 20.12 -6.98
N PHE A 2 19.24 19.55 -6.92
CA PHE A 2 19.45 18.11 -7.20
C PHE A 2 19.33 17.35 -5.88
N CYS A 3 18.29 16.52 -5.75
CA CYS A 3 18.06 15.76 -4.52
C CYS A 3 18.45 14.29 -4.73
N ASN A 4 19.52 13.83 -4.09
CA ASN A 4 20.08 12.48 -4.28
C ASN A 4 19.76 11.49 -3.15
N LYS A 5 18.85 11.85 -2.23
CA LYS A 5 18.38 10.95 -1.16
C LYS A 5 16.96 10.48 -1.44
N THR A 6 16.76 9.17 -1.53
CA THR A 6 15.46 8.54 -1.81
C THR A 6 14.36 8.98 -0.85
N SER A 7 14.69 9.21 0.43
CA SER A 7 13.76 9.75 1.43
C SER A 7 13.33 11.19 1.14
N ALA A 8 14.26 12.04 0.71
CA ALA A 8 13.97 13.42 0.35
C ALA A 8 13.18 13.52 -0.96
N ILE A 9 13.43 12.63 -1.93
CA ILE A 9 12.60 12.50 -3.14
C ILE A 9 11.16 12.11 -2.76
N LYS A 10 10.97 11.06 -1.94
CA LYS A 10 9.65 10.64 -1.47
C LYS A 10 8.93 11.76 -0.71
N TYR A 11 9.65 12.47 0.15
CA TYR A 11 9.13 13.62 0.88
C TYR A 11 8.67 14.73 -0.07
N LEU A 12 9.49 15.13 -1.04
CA LEU A 12 9.16 16.15 -2.02
C LEU A 12 7.91 15.76 -2.84
N PHE A 13 7.87 14.51 -3.32
CA PHE A 13 6.71 13.99 -4.07
C PHE A 13 5.45 13.95 -3.22
N LYS A 14 5.55 13.70 -1.89
CA LYS A 14 4.40 13.81 -0.98
C LYS A 14 3.79 15.20 -1.08
N TYR A 15 4.59 16.26 -0.96
CA TYR A 15 4.09 17.63 -0.98
C TYR A 15 3.65 18.10 -2.37
N ILE A 16 4.30 17.65 -3.44
CA ILE A 16 3.89 17.97 -4.82
C ILE A 16 2.54 17.33 -5.18
N THR A 17 2.28 16.12 -4.69
CA THR A 17 1.06 15.35 -5.03
C THR A 17 -0.08 15.51 -4.03
N LYS A 18 0.16 16.21 -2.90
CA LYS A 18 -0.85 16.51 -1.86
C LYS A 18 -2.01 17.39 -2.34
N GLY A 19 -1.84 18.03 -3.50
CA GLY A 19 -2.78 19.02 -4.03
C GLY A 19 -2.39 20.44 -3.61
N VAL A 20 -3.04 21.42 -4.22
CA VAL A 20 -2.83 22.84 -3.94
C VAL A 20 -3.51 23.23 -2.63
N ASP A 21 -2.86 24.10 -1.86
CA ASP A 21 -3.42 24.66 -0.63
C ASP A 21 -4.75 25.38 -0.95
N LYS A 22 -5.79 25.15 -0.14
CA LYS A 22 -7.06 25.87 -0.26
C LYS A 22 -7.03 27.10 0.63
N ALA A 23 -7.42 28.24 0.08
CA ALA A 23 -7.58 29.49 0.80
C ALA A 23 -9.03 29.96 0.63
N THR A 24 -9.72 30.21 1.74
CA THR A 24 -11.03 30.85 1.71
C THR A 24 -10.83 32.35 1.87
N ILE A 25 -11.23 33.13 0.85
CA ILE A 25 -11.13 34.59 0.84
C ILE A 25 -12.49 35.16 1.23
N VAL A 26 -12.50 36.09 2.19
CA VAL A 26 -13.72 36.84 2.55
C VAL A 26 -13.77 38.11 1.71
N LEU A 27 -14.85 38.31 0.96
CA LEU A 27 -15.15 39.55 0.26
C LEU A 27 -15.90 40.47 1.21
N GLU A 28 -15.24 41.53 1.71
CA GLU A 28 -15.93 42.56 2.49
C GLU A 28 -16.69 43.52 1.56
N ASN A 29 -17.94 43.20 1.21
CA ASN A 29 -18.87 44.18 0.65
C ASN A 29 -19.77 44.77 1.76
N LYS A 30 -19.80 46.10 1.85
CA LYS A 30 -20.61 46.86 2.81
C LYS A 30 -22.00 47.17 2.24
N SER A 31 -22.79 46.15 1.91
CA SER A 31 -24.22 46.30 1.58
C SER A 31 -25.06 45.55 2.61
N ASN A 32 -26.06 46.22 3.19
CA ASN A 32 -26.90 45.70 4.28
C ASN A 32 -27.91 44.60 3.86
N ASP A 33 -27.71 43.95 2.72
CA ASP A 33 -28.66 43.00 2.12
C ASP A 33 -27.91 41.90 1.35
N GLU A 34 -26.97 41.19 1.97
CA GLU A 34 -26.16 40.19 1.24
C GLU A 34 -26.03 38.84 1.97
N ASN A 35 -26.29 37.80 1.18
CA ASN A 35 -26.22 36.38 1.52
C ASN A 35 -24.83 36.02 2.04
N GLU A 36 -24.71 35.67 3.32
CA GLU A 36 -23.45 35.33 4.01
C GLU A 36 -22.60 34.28 3.26
N ILE A 37 -23.24 33.43 2.45
CA ILE A 37 -22.60 32.37 1.66
C ILE A 37 -21.83 32.92 0.45
N GLU A 38 -22.26 34.03 -0.16
CA GLU A 38 -21.61 34.65 -1.32
C GLU A 38 -20.37 35.47 -0.94
N ASN A 39 -20.21 35.80 0.34
CA ASN A 39 -19.08 36.56 0.87
C ASN A 39 -17.79 35.74 1.03
N TYR A 40 -17.81 34.44 0.72
CA TYR A 40 -16.65 33.56 0.83
C TYR A 40 -16.30 32.92 -0.52
N LEU A 41 -15.16 33.28 -1.07
CA LEU A 41 -14.58 32.62 -2.25
C LEU A 41 -13.63 31.50 -1.80
N ASP A 42 -14.00 30.26 -2.11
CA ASP A 42 -13.08 29.13 -1.98
C ASP A 42 -12.09 29.14 -3.15
N CYS A 43 -10.88 29.60 -2.87
CA CYS A 43 -9.79 29.67 -3.82
C CYS A 43 -8.81 28.51 -3.62
N ARG A 44 -8.21 28.08 -4.72
CA ARG A 44 -7.01 27.23 -4.68
C ARG A 44 -5.81 28.14 -4.83
N TYR A 45 -4.92 28.14 -3.85
CA TYR A 45 -3.67 28.87 -3.94
C TYR A 45 -2.78 28.17 -4.95
N VAL A 46 -2.44 28.89 -6.02
CA VAL A 46 -1.43 28.51 -6.98
C VAL A 46 -0.31 29.52 -6.83
N SER A 47 0.91 29.06 -6.55
CA SER A 47 2.06 29.97 -6.41
C SER A 47 2.24 30.79 -7.71
N ALA A 48 2.78 32.01 -7.61
CA ALA A 48 3.00 32.86 -8.78
C ALA A 48 3.79 32.14 -9.90
N CYS A 49 4.80 31.35 -9.52
CA CYS A 49 5.59 30.54 -10.43
C CYS A 49 4.76 29.46 -11.13
N GLU A 50 3.95 28.71 -10.39
CA GLU A 50 3.09 27.67 -10.96
C GLU A 50 1.98 28.27 -11.83
N SER A 51 1.42 29.42 -11.43
CA SER A 51 0.39 30.14 -12.17
C SER A 51 0.92 30.64 -13.52
N MET A 52 2.13 31.24 -13.54
CA MET A 52 2.81 31.56 -14.80
C MET A 52 3.02 30.31 -15.66
N TRP A 53 3.52 29.21 -15.08
CA TRP A 53 3.77 27.97 -15.81
C TRP A 53 2.50 27.41 -16.47
N ARG A 54 1.39 27.42 -15.73
CA ARG A 54 0.07 27.02 -16.20
C ARG A 54 -0.50 27.97 -17.25
N ASN A 55 -0.39 29.28 -17.05
CA ASN A 55 -0.87 30.30 -18.00
C ASN A 55 -0.16 30.21 -19.35
N PHE A 56 1.15 29.93 -19.32
CA PHE A 56 1.93 29.68 -20.54
C PHE A 56 1.77 28.25 -21.09
N LYS A 57 0.89 27.43 -20.49
CA LYS A 57 0.63 26.02 -20.86
C LYS A 57 1.90 25.16 -20.89
N PHE A 58 2.88 25.48 -20.07
CA PHE A 58 4.06 24.65 -19.91
C PHE A 58 3.70 23.36 -19.17
N GLU A 59 4.37 22.27 -19.53
CA GLU A 59 4.19 21.00 -18.84
C GLU A 59 4.66 21.12 -17.38
N ILE A 60 3.74 20.86 -16.44
CA ILE A 60 4.00 20.91 -14.99
C ILE A 60 4.81 19.68 -14.55
N HIS A 61 4.61 18.56 -15.24
CA HIS A 61 5.30 17.31 -15.00
C HIS A 61 5.77 16.72 -16.32
N HIS A 62 7.08 16.55 -16.43
CA HIS A 62 7.69 15.84 -17.54
C HIS A 62 8.45 14.64 -16.98
N GLN A 63 8.15 13.44 -17.49
CA GLN A 63 8.89 12.21 -17.16
C GLN A 63 9.69 11.81 -18.38
N HIS A 64 11.01 11.93 -18.30
CA HIS A 64 11.91 11.49 -19.35
C HIS A 64 12.81 10.35 -18.85
N PRO A 65 12.79 9.17 -19.51
CA PRO A 65 11.92 8.80 -20.62
C PRO A 65 10.47 8.51 -20.17
N ALA A 66 9.52 8.55 -21.11
CA ALA A 66 8.11 8.27 -20.80
C ALA A 66 7.93 6.81 -20.34
N VAL A 67 7.16 6.58 -19.27
CA VAL A 67 6.94 5.23 -18.73
C VAL A 67 5.57 4.68 -19.17
N GLN A 68 5.57 3.61 -19.95
CA GLN A 68 4.36 2.91 -20.39
C GLN A 68 4.03 1.79 -19.40
N ARG A 69 2.88 1.87 -18.72
CA ARG A 69 2.42 0.80 -17.84
C ARG A 69 1.85 -0.36 -18.65
N LEU A 70 2.32 -1.56 -18.35
CA LEU A 70 1.98 -2.79 -19.07
C LEU A 70 1.24 -3.74 -18.13
N SER A 71 0.04 -4.15 -18.53
CA SER A 71 -0.74 -5.17 -17.82
C SER A 71 -0.53 -6.56 -18.41
N ILE A 72 -0.75 -7.57 -17.58
CA ILE A 72 -0.74 -9.00 -17.90
C ILE A 72 -1.93 -9.65 -17.17
N TYR A 73 -2.36 -10.80 -17.65
CA TYR A 73 -3.43 -11.59 -17.06
C TYR A 73 -3.28 -13.05 -17.49
N LEU A 74 -3.89 -13.96 -16.71
CA LEU A 74 -3.92 -15.39 -17.03
C LEU A 74 -4.89 -15.68 -18.18
N PRO A 75 -4.74 -16.82 -18.89
CA PRO A 75 -5.69 -17.26 -19.92
C PRO A 75 -7.14 -17.18 -19.41
N GLY A 76 -8.03 -16.56 -20.20
CA GLY A 76 -9.44 -16.39 -19.85
C GLY A 76 -9.74 -15.32 -18.79
N GLN A 77 -8.75 -14.69 -18.16
CA GLN A 77 -8.93 -13.70 -17.09
C GLN A 77 -8.68 -12.25 -17.56
N LYS A 78 -9.04 -11.94 -18.81
CA LYS A 78 -8.85 -10.60 -19.37
C LYS A 78 -9.72 -9.59 -18.59
N PRO A 79 -9.14 -8.54 -17.98
CA PRO A 79 -9.92 -7.56 -17.25
C PRO A 79 -10.74 -6.68 -18.21
N ALA A 80 -12.02 -6.51 -17.88
CA ALA A 80 -12.94 -5.62 -18.57
C ALA A 80 -13.22 -4.39 -17.69
N LEU A 81 -13.03 -3.19 -18.24
CA LEU A 81 -13.36 -1.92 -17.58
C LEU A 81 -14.46 -1.25 -18.39
N PHE A 82 -15.59 -0.99 -17.75
CA PHE A 82 -16.74 -0.32 -18.33
C PHE A 82 -17.38 0.60 -17.28
N ASN A 83 -18.18 1.56 -17.74
CA ASN A 83 -18.91 2.46 -16.85
C ASN A 83 -20.29 1.86 -16.54
N ASP A 84 -20.90 2.25 -15.43
CA ASP A 84 -22.23 1.76 -15.05
C ASP A 84 -23.32 2.10 -16.08
N SER A 85 -23.09 3.13 -16.89
CA SER A 85 -23.97 3.55 -17.99
C SER A 85 -23.64 2.89 -19.34
N SER A 86 -22.65 1.98 -19.38
CA SER A 86 -22.23 1.31 -20.61
C SER A 86 -23.19 0.20 -21.00
N ASP A 87 -23.53 0.15 -22.28
CA ASP A 87 -24.37 -0.90 -22.84
C ASP A 87 -23.66 -2.27 -22.81
N LEU A 88 -24.37 -3.31 -22.39
CA LEU A 88 -23.80 -4.65 -22.20
C LEU A 88 -23.28 -5.28 -23.50
N GLU A 89 -23.97 -5.09 -24.63
CA GLU A 89 -23.53 -5.62 -25.93
C GLU A 89 -22.26 -4.92 -26.40
N GLN A 90 -22.16 -3.60 -26.16
CA GLN A 90 -20.93 -2.86 -26.40
C GLN A 90 -19.78 -3.33 -25.51
N VAL A 91 -20.04 -3.65 -24.23
CA VAL A 91 -19.01 -4.17 -23.32
C VAL A 91 -18.52 -5.54 -23.76
N VAL A 92 -19.43 -6.45 -24.15
CA VAL A 92 -19.08 -7.79 -24.66
C VAL A 92 -18.23 -7.67 -25.93
N SER A 93 -18.66 -6.86 -26.90
CA SER A 93 -17.90 -6.66 -28.14
C SER A 93 -16.51 -6.04 -27.90
N ILE A 94 -16.37 -5.11 -26.94
CA ILE A 94 -15.07 -4.57 -26.51
C ILE A 94 -14.19 -5.67 -25.93
N CYS A 95 -14.75 -6.56 -25.11
CA CYS A 95 -14.00 -7.63 -24.46
C CYS A 95 -13.54 -8.70 -25.44
N GLU A 96 -14.34 -9.01 -26.45
CA GLU A 96 -14.03 -10.03 -27.45
C GLU A 96 -13.08 -9.52 -28.53
N PHE A 97 -13.34 -8.36 -29.12
CA PHE A 97 -12.65 -7.95 -30.36
C PHE A 97 -11.43 -7.05 -30.13
N ARG A 98 -11.32 -6.34 -29.01
CA ARG A 98 -10.19 -5.41 -28.80
C ARG A 98 -9.03 -6.09 -28.09
N LEU A 99 -7.88 -6.19 -28.76
CA LEU A 99 -6.69 -6.72 -28.12
C LEU A 99 -6.21 -5.82 -26.97
N SER A 100 -5.77 -6.45 -25.88
CA SER A 100 -4.99 -5.76 -24.86
C SER A 100 -3.56 -5.54 -25.36
N MET A 101 -2.82 -4.63 -24.73
CA MET A 101 -1.38 -4.45 -25.00
C MET A 101 -0.59 -5.76 -24.94
N PHE A 102 -0.96 -6.66 -24.03
CA PHE A 102 -0.31 -7.95 -23.86
C PHE A 102 -0.62 -8.92 -24.99
N MET A 103 -1.89 -9.08 -25.36
CA MET A 103 -2.26 -9.98 -26.47
C MET A 103 -1.75 -9.43 -27.80
N ALA A 104 -1.83 -8.12 -28.01
CA ALA A 104 -1.27 -7.50 -29.19
C ALA A 104 0.26 -7.66 -29.27
N TYR A 105 0.98 -7.76 -28.14
CA TYR A 105 2.40 -8.09 -28.13
C TYR A 105 2.64 -9.51 -28.67
N LEU A 106 1.86 -10.49 -28.21
CA LEU A 106 1.92 -11.87 -28.71
C LEU A 106 1.60 -11.96 -30.21
N GLU A 107 0.53 -11.28 -30.65
CA GLU A 107 0.16 -11.20 -32.08
C GLU A 107 1.25 -10.51 -32.91
N THR A 108 1.87 -9.44 -32.40
CA THR A 108 2.95 -8.75 -33.12
C THR A 108 4.16 -9.67 -33.26
N ASN A 109 4.47 -10.49 -32.25
CA ASN A 109 5.55 -11.47 -32.34
C ASN A 109 5.30 -12.56 -33.39
N LYS A 110 4.05 -12.89 -33.73
CA LYS A 110 3.74 -13.80 -34.84
C LYS A 110 4.23 -13.24 -36.17
N ILE A 111 4.07 -11.94 -36.37
CA ILE A 111 4.23 -11.28 -37.68
C ILE A 111 5.60 -10.65 -37.85
N ASP A 112 6.14 -9.99 -36.83
CA ASP A 112 7.34 -9.15 -36.92
C ASP A 112 8.58 -9.81 -36.29
N PRO A 113 9.61 -10.18 -37.06
CA PRO A 113 10.84 -10.78 -36.52
C PRO A 113 11.62 -9.86 -35.58
N ASP A 114 11.51 -8.54 -35.71
CA ASP A 114 12.18 -7.60 -34.80
C ASP A 114 11.52 -7.57 -33.42
N ALA A 115 10.19 -7.77 -33.38
CA ALA A 115 9.43 -7.84 -32.14
C ALA A 115 9.92 -9.02 -31.27
N ARG A 116 10.29 -10.14 -31.92
CA ARG A 116 10.80 -11.35 -31.25
C ARG A 116 12.11 -11.16 -30.51
N LYS A 117 12.86 -10.09 -30.76
CA LYS A 117 14.12 -9.78 -30.08
C LYS A 117 13.93 -9.10 -28.72
N LEU A 118 12.70 -8.70 -28.40
CA LEU A 118 12.37 -7.88 -27.24
C LEU A 118 11.52 -8.65 -26.24
N THR A 119 11.79 -8.42 -24.95
CA THR A 119 10.86 -8.79 -23.88
C THR A 119 9.69 -7.81 -23.86
N TYR A 120 8.58 -8.17 -23.21
CA TYR A 120 7.41 -7.31 -23.16
C TYR A 120 7.71 -5.95 -22.49
N VAL A 121 8.56 -5.93 -21.46
CA VAL A 121 9.01 -4.70 -20.78
C VAL A 121 9.87 -3.81 -21.69
N GLN A 122 10.65 -4.42 -22.58
CA GLN A 122 11.47 -3.70 -23.55
C GLN A 122 10.65 -3.24 -24.76
N PHE A 123 9.46 -3.80 -24.99
CA PHE A 123 8.66 -3.53 -26.18
C PHE A 123 8.40 -2.04 -26.44
N PRO A 124 8.00 -1.22 -25.44
CA PRO A 124 7.75 0.22 -25.64
C PRO A 124 8.97 1.02 -26.09
N THR A 125 10.19 0.47 -25.94
CA THR A 125 11.42 1.12 -26.41
C THR A 125 11.50 1.18 -27.93
N LYS A 126 10.90 0.21 -28.63
CA LYS A 126 10.91 0.09 -30.11
C LYS A 126 9.53 0.12 -30.75
N TYR A 127 8.47 -0.03 -29.96
CA TYR A 127 7.09 -0.02 -30.45
C TYR A 127 6.24 1.03 -29.70
N VAL A 128 5.20 1.53 -30.37
CA VAL A 128 4.21 2.48 -29.83
C VAL A 128 2.84 1.82 -29.89
N TRP A 129 2.11 1.92 -28.77
CA TRP A 129 0.74 1.41 -28.69
C TRP A 129 -0.22 2.36 -29.40
N ASN A 130 -0.91 1.88 -30.44
CA ASN A 130 -2.00 2.58 -31.08
C ASN A 130 -3.32 2.25 -30.35
N LYS A 131 -3.85 3.21 -29.58
CA LYS A 131 -5.09 3.01 -28.81
C LYS A 131 -6.32 2.85 -29.69
N THR A 132 -6.33 3.42 -30.89
CA THR A 132 -7.49 3.39 -31.79
C THR A 132 -7.57 2.04 -32.50
N GLU A 133 -6.44 1.55 -32.99
CA GLU A 133 -6.38 0.26 -33.70
C GLU A 133 -6.15 -0.93 -32.77
N HIS A 134 -5.80 -0.70 -31.51
CA HIS A 134 -5.41 -1.74 -30.56
C HIS A 134 -4.23 -2.60 -31.02
N THR A 135 -3.24 -1.96 -31.64
CA THR A 135 -2.06 -2.60 -32.22
C THR A 135 -0.75 -1.93 -31.77
N TRP A 136 0.35 -2.67 -31.88
CA TRP A 136 1.69 -2.11 -31.74
C TRP A 136 2.26 -1.74 -33.10
N THR A 137 2.83 -0.55 -33.21
CA THR A 137 3.50 -0.07 -34.43
C THR A 137 4.95 0.28 -34.16
N LYS A 138 5.84 0.12 -35.15
CA LYS A 138 7.27 0.45 -34.98
C LYS A 138 7.43 1.93 -34.63
N ARG A 139 8.17 2.19 -33.55
CA ARG A 139 8.46 3.53 -33.06
C ARG A 139 9.39 4.25 -34.02
N LYS A 140 8.99 5.45 -34.44
CA LYS A 140 9.79 6.32 -35.30
C LYS A 140 10.60 7.36 -34.51
N ILE A 141 10.03 7.90 -33.42
CA ILE A 141 10.60 9.02 -32.65
C ILE A 141 10.43 8.78 -31.13
N GLY A 142 11.39 9.28 -30.34
CA GLY A 142 11.36 9.29 -28.88
C GLY A 142 11.80 7.98 -28.22
N GLN A 143 11.78 7.94 -26.89
CA GLN A 143 12.08 6.76 -26.09
C GLN A 143 10.99 6.58 -25.02
N SER A 144 10.60 5.32 -24.78
CA SER A 144 9.71 4.96 -23.68
C SER A 144 10.17 3.65 -23.03
N ILE A 145 9.98 3.54 -21.73
CA ILE A 145 10.29 2.34 -20.95
C ILE A 145 8.98 1.67 -20.53
N GLY A 146 8.89 0.36 -20.72
CA GLY A 146 7.77 -0.43 -20.19
C GLY A 146 7.91 -0.67 -18.69
N ARG A 147 6.80 -0.71 -17.97
CA ARG A 147 6.77 -1.14 -16.57
C ARG A 147 5.55 -2.01 -16.32
N LEU A 148 5.77 -3.26 -15.94
CA LEU A 148 4.70 -4.16 -15.51
C LEU A 148 4.07 -3.67 -14.22
N TYR A 149 2.76 -3.91 -14.06
CA TYR A 149 2.09 -3.77 -12.77
C TYR A 149 2.75 -4.67 -11.72
N ASN A 150 2.75 -4.21 -10.47
CA ASN A 150 3.23 -5.05 -9.38
C ASN A 150 2.23 -6.19 -9.14
N VAL A 151 2.72 -7.41 -9.24
CA VAL A 151 2.01 -8.64 -8.87
C VAL A 151 2.72 -9.21 -7.64
N HIS A 152 1.97 -9.45 -6.57
CA HIS A 152 2.51 -9.98 -5.33
C HIS A 152 2.85 -11.47 -5.51
N PRO A 153 3.90 -12.03 -4.86
CA PRO A 153 4.22 -13.45 -4.93
C PRO A 153 3.03 -14.37 -4.61
N SER A 154 2.20 -14.00 -3.64
CA SER A 154 0.97 -14.73 -3.28
C SER A 154 -0.12 -14.73 -4.37
N SER A 155 0.10 -14.09 -5.53
CA SER A 155 -0.80 -14.17 -6.68
C SER A 155 -0.57 -15.42 -7.55
N GLY A 156 0.30 -16.34 -7.11
CA GLY A 156 0.50 -17.67 -7.70
C GLY A 156 0.89 -17.61 -9.18
N GLU A 157 0.15 -18.32 -10.04
CA GLU A 157 0.41 -18.39 -11.49
C GLU A 157 0.59 -17.04 -12.19
N LEU A 158 -0.09 -15.98 -11.74
CA LEU A 158 0.07 -14.64 -12.32
C LEU A 158 1.44 -14.02 -11.99
N TYR A 159 2.01 -14.35 -10.83
CA TYR A 159 3.36 -13.94 -10.44
C TYR A 159 4.41 -14.64 -11.32
N TYR A 160 4.26 -15.95 -11.55
CA TYR A 160 5.17 -16.69 -12.42
C TYR A 160 5.08 -16.25 -13.88
N LEU A 161 3.87 -15.97 -14.39
CA LEU A 161 3.69 -15.35 -15.70
C LEU A 161 4.42 -14.00 -15.79
N ARG A 162 4.33 -13.16 -14.76
CA ARG A 162 5.06 -11.88 -14.69
C ARG A 162 6.57 -12.10 -14.77
N LEU A 163 7.08 -13.10 -14.04
CA LEU A 163 8.49 -13.46 -14.05
C LEU A 163 8.91 -13.87 -15.47
N LEU A 164 8.23 -14.85 -16.07
CA LEU A 164 8.53 -15.34 -17.43
C LEU A 164 8.53 -14.20 -18.45
N ILE A 165 7.52 -13.35 -18.45
CA ILE A 165 7.39 -12.25 -19.43
C ILE A 165 8.49 -11.18 -19.29
N ASN A 166 9.17 -11.08 -18.14
CA ASN A 166 10.34 -10.22 -18.00
C ASN A 166 11.59 -10.80 -18.68
N HIS A 167 11.68 -12.13 -18.79
CA HIS A 167 12.87 -12.82 -19.31
C HIS A 167 12.68 -13.32 -20.75
N LEU A 168 11.45 -13.67 -21.14
CA LEU A 168 11.12 -14.22 -22.45
C LEU A 168 11.09 -13.16 -23.53
N LYS A 169 11.66 -13.52 -24.68
CA LYS A 169 11.67 -12.72 -25.90
C LYS A 169 10.84 -13.42 -26.96
N GLY A 170 9.95 -12.67 -27.60
CA GLY A 170 9.17 -13.14 -28.73
C GLY A 170 8.17 -14.28 -28.51
N PRO A 171 7.57 -14.51 -27.32
CA PRO A 171 6.50 -15.50 -27.22
C PRO A 171 5.34 -15.10 -28.14
N THR A 172 4.75 -16.06 -28.85
CA THR A 172 3.64 -15.82 -29.79
C THR A 172 2.28 -16.25 -29.25
N SER A 173 2.25 -17.01 -28.15
CA SER A 173 1.03 -17.44 -27.46
C SER A 173 1.30 -17.72 -25.97
N PHE A 174 0.27 -18.13 -25.23
CA PHE A 174 0.44 -18.59 -23.84
C PHE A 174 1.17 -19.92 -23.77
N GLU A 175 0.91 -20.81 -24.74
CA GLU A 175 1.56 -22.12 -24.87
C GLU A 175 3.07 -21.96 -25.12
N ASP A 176 3.47 -20.97 -25.94
CA ASP A 176 4.88 -20.61 -26.12
C ASP A 176 5.56 -20.16 -24.83
N ILE A 177 4.84 -19.43 -23.98
CA ILE A 177 5.37 -18.98 -22.68
C ILE A 177 5.58 -20.19 -21.75
N LEU A 178 4.69 -21.18 -21.81
CA LEU A 178 4.78 -22.42 -21.04
C LEU A 178 5.85 -23.38 -21.57
N THR A 179 6.25 -23.28 -22.83
CA THR A 179 7.16 -24.25 -23.47
C THR A 179 8.63 -23.96 -23.16
N VAL A 180 9.37 -24.94 -22.65
CA VAL A 180 10.83 -24.88 -22.42
C VAL A 180 11.50 -26.01 -23.19
N ASN A 181 12.47 -25.70 -24.06
CA ASN A 181 13.22 -26.70 -24.84
C ASN A 181 12.33 -27.70 -25.62
N GLY A 182 11.16 -27.26 -26.10
CA GLY A 182 10.20 -28.09 -26.82
C GLY A 182 9.25 -28.92 -25.96
N ILE A 183 9.33 -28.79 -24.63
CA ILE A 183 8.40 -29.42 -23.67
C ILE A 183 7.39 -28.37 -23.20
N GLU A 184 6.11 -28.62 -23.42
CA GLU A 184 5.02 -27.78 -22.94
C GLU A 184 4.65 -28.16 -21.50
N TYR A 185 4.67 -27.19 -20.59
CA TYR A 185 4.31 -27.35 -19.18
C TYR A 185 2.86 -26.92 -18.92
N LYS A 186 2.23 -27.45 -17.87
CA LYS A 186 0.83 -27.13 -17.57
C LYS A 186 0.69 -25.84 -16.78
N LYS A 187 1.71 -25.48 -15.99
CA LYS A 187 1.73 -24.31 -15.11
C LYS A 187 2.90 -23.38 -15.45
N PHE A 188 2.70 -22.08 -15.25
CA PHE A 188 3.77 -21.08 -15.37
C PHE A 188 4.84 -21.29 -14.31
N HIS A 189 4.49 -21.78 -13.12
CA HIS A 189 5.45 -22.19 -12.09
C HIS A 189 6.47 -23.20 -12.62
N GLU A 190 6.01 -24.33 -13.16
CA GLU A 190 6.86 -25.42 -13.67
C GLU A 190 7.78 -24.92 -14.79
N SER A 191 7.25 -24.07 -15.67
CA SER A 191 7.99 -23.40 -16.74
C SER A 191 9.10 -22.47 -16.22
N CYS A 192 8.89 -21.78 -15.10
CA CYS A 192 9.93 -20.99 -14.42
C CYS A 192 11.03 -21.89 -13.84
N VAL A 193 10.65 -22.98 -13.16
CA VAL A 193 11.60 -23.97 -12.59
C VAL A 193 12.47 -24.57 -13.70
N ALA A 194 11.85 -25.05 -14.78
CA ALA A 194 12.56 -25.63 -15.91
C ALA A 194 13.51 -24.65 -16.64
N ARG A 195 13.31 -23.33 -16.46
CA ARG A 195 14.19 -22.28 -16.98
C ARG A 195 15.27 -21.84 -15.99
N GLY A 196 15.28 -22.39 -14.78
CA GLY A 196 16.18 -21.94 -13.70
C GLY A 196 15.93 -20.49 -13.29
N LEU A 197 14.69 -20.00 -13.43
CA LEU A 197 14.30 -18.66 -12.96
C LEU A 197 13.86 -18.68 -11.48
N LEU A 198 13.64 -19.87 -10.95
CA LEU A 198 13.40 -20.13 -9.54
C LEU A 198 14.56 -21.03 -9.10
N ASP A 199 15.27 -20.62 -8.06
CA ASP A 199 16.29 -21.46 -7.46
C ASP A 199 15.62 -22.71 -6.90
N ILE A 200 16.12 -23.86 -7.33
CA ILE A 200 15.68 -25.15 -6.84
C ILE A 200 16.14 -25.26 -5.38
N ASP A 201 15.43 -26.06 -4.60
CA ASP A 201 15.57 -26.46 -3.19
C ASP A 201 16.99 -26.72 -2.59
N GLU A 202 18.10 -26.25 -3.17
CA GLU A 202 19.44 -26.35 -2.59
C GLU A 202 19.81 -25.16 -1.68
N GLU A 203 19.27 -23.96 -1.91
CA GLU A 203 19.63 -22.77 -1.12
C GLU A 203 19.27 -22.89 0.37
N TRP A 204 18.19 -23.61 0.70
CA TRP A 204 17.83 -23.83 2.10
C TRP A 204 18.71 -24.88 2.77
N HIS A 205 19.19 -25.88 2.01
CA HIS A 205 20.20 -26.81 2.50
C HIS A 205 21.49 -26.06 2.79
N ASP A 206 21.91 -25.17 1.90
CA ASP A 206 23.09 -24.33 2.07
C ASP A 206 22.91 -23.34 3.22
N ALA A 207 21.76 -22.67 3.33
CA ALA A 207 21.45 -21.75 4.42
C ALA A 207 21.38 -22.45 5.78
N MET A 208 20.81 -23.66 5.84
CA MET A 208 20.79 -24.48 7.06
C MET A 208 22.18 -25.00 7.41
N THR A 209 22.98 -25.40 6.43
CA THR A 209 24.36 -25.87 6.61
C THR A 209 25.27 -24.75 7.08
N GLU A 210 25.13 -23.55 6.49
CA GLU A 210 25.86 -22.36 6.90
C GLU A 210 25.45 -21.93 8.31
N ALA A 211 24.16 -21.82 8.59
CA ALA A 211 23.67 -21.46 9.92
C ALA A 211 24.09 -22.47 10.99
N ALA A 212 24.18 -23.77 10.66
CA ALA A 212 24.61 -24.79 11.60
C ALA A 212 26.04 -24.59 12.13
N THR A 213 26.87 -23.80 11.42
CA THR A 213 28.23 -23.49 11.86
C THR A 213 28.30 -22.43 12.96
N TRP A 214 27.29 -21.57 13.11
CA TRP A 214 27.35 -20.42 14.03
C TRP A 214 26.08 -20.17 14.86
N ALA A 215 24.93 -20.74 14.48
CA ALA A 215 23.65 -20.50 15.14
C ALA A 215 23.39 -21.48 16.31
N THR A 216 22.66 -21.01 17.32
CA THR A 216 22.20 -21.84 18.44
C THR A 216 21.05 -22.76 18.01
N SER A 217 20.77 -23.80 18.80
CA SER A 217 19.69 -24.75 18.50
C SER A 217 18.31 -24.10 18.33
N GLN A 218 18.03 -23.04 19.09
CA GLN A 218 16.77 -22.29 18.95
C GLN A 218 16.74 -21.49 17.65
N GLN A 219 17.83 -20.83 17.28
CA GLN A 219 17.94 -20.04 16.05
C GLN A 219 17.88 -20.93 14.79
N LEU A 220 18.42 -22.14 14.85
CA LEU A 220 18.28 -23.14 13.76
C LEU A 220 16.84 -23.62 13.62
N GLN A 221 16.13 -23.83 14.72
CA GLN A 221 14.70 -24.16 14.69
C GLN A 221 13.86 -23.02 14.11
N GLU A 222 14.18 -21.77 14.49
CA GLU A 222 13.51 -20.57 13.94
C GLU A 222 13.80 -20.41 12.44
N LEU A 223 15.05 -20.58 12.00
CA LEU A 223 15.43 -20.54 10.58
C LEU A 223 14.73 -21.62 9.77
N PHE A 224 14.70 -22.86 10.29
CA PHE A 224 14.01 -23.98 9.64
C PHE A 224 12.52 -23.71 9.45
N VAL A 225 11.85 -23.17 10.48
CA VAL A 225 10.43 -22.83 10.34
C VAL A 225 10.22 -21.63 9.42
N MET A 226 11.14 -20.65 9.41
CA MET A 226 11.10 -19.51 8.49
C MET A 226 11.19 -19.99 7.02
N LEU A 227 12.09 -20.93 6.74
CA LEU A 227 12.20 -21.58 5.42
C LEU A 227 10.90 -22.32 5.06
N LEU A 228 10.32 -23.10 5.97
CA LEU A 228 9.06 -23.82 5.73
C LEU A 228 7.83 -22.91 5.51
N VAL A 229 7.83 -21.71 6.09
CA VAL A 229 6.71 -20.77 5.98
C VAL A 229 6.81 -19.89 4.74
N HIS A 230 8.02 -19.52 4.34
CA HIS A 230 8.25 -18.52 3.30
C HIS A 230 8.67 -19.13 1.95
N CYS A 231 9.18 -20.37 1.93
CA CYS A 231 9.47 -21.10 0.70
C CYS A 231 8.29 -22.03 0.38
N GLU A 232 7.72 -21.92 -0.82
CA GLU A 232 6.67 -22.84 -1.28
C GLU A 232 7.29 -24.23 -1.49
N TYR A 233 6.99 -25.15 -0.58
CA TYR A 233 7.51 -26.51 -0.63
C TYR A 233 6.49 -27.45 -1.29
N ASP A 234 6.95 -28.24 -2.26
CA ASP A 234 6.09 -29.12 -3.07
C ASP A 234 5.83 -30.50 -2.40
N GLN A 235 6.40 -30.77 -1.22
CA GLN A 235 6.19 -32.04 -0.49
C GLN A 235 5.63 -31.84 0.93
N SER A 236 4.86 -32.82 1.42
CA SER A 236 4.30 -32.74 2.76
C SER A 236 5.35 -33.06 3.84
N LEU A 237 5.36 -32.29 4.93
CA LEU A 237 6.16 -32.55 6.16
C LEU A 237 5.99 -33.97 6.72
N SER A 238 4.95 -34.70 6.32
CA SER A 238 4.73 -36.11 6.69
C SER A 238 5.78 -37.08 6.15
N ASN A 239 6.56 -36.68 5.14
CA ASN A 239 7.52 -37.58 4.46
C ASN A 239 8.87 -37.69 5.19
N TYR A 240 9.09 -36.89 6.23
CA TYR A 240 10.35 -36.86 6.97
C TYR A 240 10.16 -37.46 8.37
N THR A 241 10.55 -38.72 8.55
CA THR A 241 10.43 -39.46 9.82
C THR A 241 11.42 -39.00 10.90
N ASP A 242 12.51 -38.36 10.48
CA ASP A 242 13.67 -38.07 11.33
C ASP A 242 13.67 -36.62 11.88
N LEU A 243 12.69 -35.80 11.47
CA LEU A 243 12.57 -34.42 11.93
C LEU A 243 11.84 -34.32 13.28
N PRO A 244 12.28 -33.42 14.18
CA PRO A 244 11.53 -33.09 15.38
C PRO A 244 10.13 -32.60 15.00
N LYS A 245 9.09 -33.24 15.53
CA LYS A 245 7.71 -32.82 15.29
C LYS A 245 7.52 -31.41 15.84
N LEU A 246 7.22 -30.46 14.96
CA LEU A 246 6.91 -29.08 15.32
C LEU A 246 5.68 -29.06 16.23
N ASP A 247 5.80 -28.40 17.39
CA ASP A 247 4.67 -28.17 18.27
C ASP A 247 3.65 -27.26 17.56
N LYS A 248 2.37 -27.64 17.61
CA LYS A 248 1.26 -26.92 16.95
C LYS A 248 1.15 -25.46 17.43
N SER A 249 1.61 -25.18 18.66
CA SER A 249 1.64 -23.82 19.21
C SER A 249 2.63 -22.89 18.49
N SER A 250 3.79 -23.42 18.05
CA SER A 250 4.82 -22.70 17.31
C SER A 250 4.42 -22.45 15.86
N ILE A 251 3.75 -23.42 15.23
CA ILE A 251 3.23 -23.29 13.85
C ILE A 251 2.20 -22.16 13.75
N GLY A 252 1.31 -22.00 14.75
CA GLY A 252 0.30 -20.93 14.73
C GLY A 252 0.86 -19.51 14.84
N ARG A 253 2.03 -19.34 15.48
CA ARG A 253 2.74 -18.04 15.52
C ARG A 253 3.46 -17.73 14.21
N LEU A 254 4.00 -18.76 13.55
CA LEU A 254 4.82 -18.65 12.36
C LEU A 254 4.00 -18.71 11.06
N SER A 255 2.81 -19.33 11.05
CA SER A 255 1.90 -19.35 9.90
C SER A 255 1.34 -17.98 9.54
N ASN A 256 1.44 -17.00 10.43
CA ASN A 256 1.03 -15.64 10.17
C ASN A 256 2.20 -14.80 9.62
N THR A 257 2.51 -14.97 8.34
CA THR A 257 3.53 -14.18 7.61
C THR A 257 3.35 -12.67 7.78
N VAL A 258 2.12 -12.17 8.00
CA VAL A 258 1.86 -10.75 8.26
C VAL A 258 2.33 -10.31 9.65
N LEU A 259 2.26 -11.20 10.65
CA LEU A 259 2.86 -10.97 11.97
C LEU A 259 4.39 -11.05 11.91
N ALA A 260 4.92 -12.04 11.18
CA ALA A 260 6.36 -12.21 10.99
C ALA A 260 6.98 -10.98 10.31
N ASP A 261 6.35 -10.46 9.24
CA ASP A 261 6.77 -9.23 8.54
C ASP A 261 6.86 -8.01 9.49
N GLU A 262 5.95 -7.89 10.47
CA GLU A 262 5.96 -6.78 11.44
C GLU A 262 6.97 -7.01 12.58
N GLN A 263 7.31 -8.27 12.88
CA GLN A 263 8.25 -8.65 13.93
C GLN A 263 9.71 -8.80 13.45
N TYR A 264 9.96 -8.91 12.14
CA TYR A 264 11.28 -9.15 11.52
C TYR A 264 12.28 -7.98 11.64
N LEU A 265 11.99 -6.95 12.43
CA LEU A 265 12.91 -5.83 12.62
C LEU A 265 13.95 -6.16 13.70
N HIS A 266 15.22 -5.88 13.41
CA HIS A 266 16.33 -6.12 14.34
C HIS A 266 16.16 -5.28 15.62
N VAL A 267 15.61 -5.91 16.67
CA VAL A 267 15.19 -5.30 17.93
C VAL A 267 16.32 -4.50 18.59
N GLN A 268 17.56 -4.97 18.48
CA GLN A 268 18.70 -4.33 19.14
C GLN A 268 19.10 -3.00 18.49
N CYS A 269 19.17 -2.91 17.16
CA CYS A 269 19.43 -1.64 16.45
C CYS A 269 18.32 -0.62 16.70
N LEU A 270 17.07 -1.06 16.84
CA LEU A 270 15.94 -0.18 17.16
C LEU A 270 16.02 0.39 18.58
N LYS A 271 16.54 -0.36 19.56
CA LYS A 271 16.72 0.14 20.94
C LYS A 271 17.68 1.31 20.98
N ASP A 272 18.82 1.20 20.31
CA ASP A 272 19.84 2.25 20.31
C ASP A 272 19.37 3.49 19.55
N SER A 273 18.78 3.30 18.36
CA SER A 273 18.19 4.41 17.59
C SER A 273 17.02 5.09 18.31
N SER A 274 16.19 4.33 19.06
CA SER A 274 15.08 4.91 19.81
C SER A 274 15.54 5.85 20.92
N LYS A 275 16.62 5.52 21.64
CA LYS A 275 17.14 6.35 22.73
C LYS A 275 17.63 7.71 22.21
N GLU A 276 18.32 7.71 21.08
CA GLU A 276 18.77 8.93 20.42
C GLU A 276 17.61 9.78 19.91
N GLN A 277 16.56 9.14 19.35
CA GLN A 277 15.39 9.88 18.87
C GLN A 277 14.58 10.51 20.01
N ILE A 278 14.50 9.84 21.16
CA ILE A 278 13.77 10.34 22.32
C ILE A 278 14.45 11.59 22.89
N SER A 279 15.78 11.66 22.89
CA SER A 279 16.51 12.84 23.41
C SER A 279 16.38 14.08 22.51
N LEU A 280 15.96 13.90 21.25
CA LEU A 280 15.76 14.97 20.27
C LEU A 280 14.32 15.53 20.25
N LEU A 281 13.39 14.93 21.01
CA LEU A 281 12.01 15.43 21.08
C LEU A 281 11.98 16.77 21.83
N ASN A 282 11.25 17.74 21.27
CA ASN A 282 10.91 18.96 22.00
C ASN A 282 9.82 18.68 23.06
N GLU A 283 9.55 19.63 23.95
CA GLU A 283 8.60 19.45 25.07
C GLU A 283 7.17 19.09 24.60
N GLU A 284 6.67 19.72 23.53
CA GLU A 284 5.32 19.43 23.02
C GLU A 284 5.24 18.01 22.42
N GLN A 285 6.25 17.63 21.64
CA GLN A 285 6.39 16.31 21.05
C GLN A 285 6.56 15.22 22.11
N LYS A 286 7.34 15.51 23.16
CA LYS A 286 7.58 14.61 24.28
C LYS A 286 6.31 14.35 25.07
N LYS A 287 5.48 15.37 25.30
CA LYS A 287 4.16 15.22 25.95
C LYS A 287 3.26 14.24 25.17
N VAL A 288 3.22 14.37 23.84
CA VAL A 288 2.43 13.45 22.99
C VAL A 288 2.99 12.02 23.07
N TYR A 289 4.32 11.90 22.97
CA TYR A 289 5.02 10.62 23.07
C TYR A 289 4.71 9.89 24.38
N GLU A 290 4.79 10.58 25.53
CA GLU A 290 4.52 10.01 26.85
C GLU A 290 3.06 9.56 26.99
N VAL A 291 2.10 10.41 26.64
CA VAL A 291 0.67 10.08 26.79
C VAL A 291 0.25 8.91 25.88
N VAL A 292 0.81 8.82 24.68
CA VAL A 292 0.54 7.70 23.77
C VAL A 292 1.14 6.40 24.31
N LEU A 293 2.38 6.43 24.79
CA LEU A 293 3.01 5.25 25.39
C LEU A 293 2.29 4.79 26.64
N ASP A 294 1.92 5.69 27.53
CA ASP A 294 1.14 5.36 28.72
C ASP A 294 -0.17 4.68 28.36
N SER A 295 -0.85 5.14 27.31
CA SER A 295 -2.08 4.50 26.84
C SER A 295 -1.83 3.09 26.31
N VAL A 296 -0.72 2.88 25.59
CA VAL A 296 -0.33 1.58 25.03
C VAL A 296 0.08 0.60 26.13
N HIS A 297 0.96 1.01 27.04
CA HIS A 297 1.47 0.16 28.12
C HIS A 297 0.36 -0.22 29.11
N ASN A 298 -0.58 0.69 29.40
CA ASN A 298 -1.72 0.41 30.27
C ASN A 298 -2.93 -0.19 29.54
N ASN A 299 -2.85 -0.41 28.21
CA ASN A 299 -3.95 -0.88 27.37
C ASN A 299 -5.26 -0.06 27.58
N SER A 300 -5.14 1.26 27.72
CA SER A 300 -6.28 2.11 28.05
C SER A 300 -7.22 2.40 26.86
N GLY A 301 -6.81 2.07 25.64
CA GLY A 301 -7.65 2.17 24.45
C GLY A 301 -8.03 3.59 24.05
N LYS A 302 -7.18 4.58 24.35
CA LYS A 302 -7.47 5.99 24.05
C LYS A 302 -7.33 6.31 22.56
N LEU A 303 -8.15 7.26 22.11
CA LEU A 303 -8.12 7.83 20.78
C LEU A 303 -7.48 9.21 20.83
N PHE A 304 -6.39 9.41 20.09
CA PHE A 304 -5.64 10.65 20.02
C PHE A 304 -5.71 11.27 18.63
N PHE A 305 -5.71 12.59 18.58
CA PHE A 305 -5.52 13.33 17.34
C PHE A 305 -4.39 14.34 17.48
N LEU A 306 -3.35 14.15 16.68
CA LEU A 306 -2.19 15.00 16.61
C LEU A 306 -2.38 16.02 15.47
N TYR A 307 -2.83 17.21 15.83
CA TYR A 307 -3.07 18.35 14.94
C TYR A 307 -1.78 19.14 14.72
N VAL A 308 -1.22 19.03 13.51
CA VAL A 308 0.17 19.44 13.26
C VAL A 308 0.31 20.08 11.89
N PRO A 309 0.68 21.37 11.81
CA PRO A 309 1.01 22.03 10.54
C PRO A 309 2.14 21.31 9.78
N GLY A 310 2.24 21.55 8.47
CA GLY A 310 3.34 21.01 7.69
C GLY A 310 4.71 21.44 8.23
N GLY A 311 5.61 20.49 8.48
CA GLY A 311 7.02 20.77 8.82
C GLY A 311 7.40 20.74 10.30
N THR A 312 6.46 20.60 11.23
CA THR A 312 6.70 20.64 12.68
C THR A 312 7.03 19.26 13.32
N GLY A 313 7.56 18.33 12.50
CA GLY A 313 8.11 17.07 13.02
C GLY A 313 7.12 15.94 13.29
N LYS A 314 5.87 15.99 12.79
CA LYS A 314 4.87 14.90 12.93
C LYS A 314 5.45 13.50 12.65
N THR A 315 6.11 13.35 11.50
CA THR A 315 6.72 12.07 11.09
C THR A 315 7.83 11.64 12.04
N PHE A 316 8.57 12.59 12.62
CA PHE A 316 9.60 12.29 13.61
C PHE A 316 8.96 11.68 14.86
N VAL A 317 7.90 12.31 15.40
CA VAL A 317 7.15 11.77 16.55
C VAL A 317 6.62 10.37 16.28
N TYR A 318 5.98 10.14 15.11
CA TYR A 318 5.49 8.82 14.73
C TYR A 318 6.61 7.78 14.68
N ASN A 319 7.73 8.10 14.04
CA ASN A 319 8.85 7.17 13.93
C ASN A 319 9.46 6.86 15.31
N THR A 320 9.58 7.85 16.19
CA THR A 320 10.08 7.65 17.56
C THR A 320 9.16 6.72 18.35
N ILE A 321 7.83 6.92 18.28
CA ILE A 321 6.86 6.02 18.96
C ILE A 321 6.91 4.60 18.36
N ILE A 322 6.91 4.48 17.03
CA ILE A 322 6.97 3.19 16.34
C ILE A 322 8.23 2.43 16.73
N ASN A 323 9.38 3.10 16.65
CA ASN A 323 10.67 2.49 16.96
C ASN A 323 10.75 2.06 18.42
N LYS A 324 10.29 2.91 19.36
CA LYS A 324 10.24 2.58 20.78
C LYS A 324 9.38 1.36 21.05
N LEU A 325 8.14 1.33 20.57
CA LEU A 325 7.23 0.21 20.81
C LEU A 325 7.72 -1.09 20.14
N ARG A 326 8.23 -1.02 18.91
CA ARG A 326 8.81 -2.19 18.23
C ARG A 326 10.08 -2.70 18.91
N SER A 327 10.87 -1.83 19.54
CA SER A 327 12.03 -2.23 20.36
C SER A 327 11.64 -3.04 21.61
N GLU A 328 10.38 -2.94 22.02
CA GLU A 328 9.74 -3.69 23.10
C GLU A 328 8.90 -4.85 22.57
N THR A 329 9.13 -5.26 21.32
CA THR A 329 8.41 -6.33 20.60
C THR A 329 6.89 -6.12 20.47
N ASN A 330 6.41 -4.90 20.70
CA ASN A 330 5.01 -4.54 20.47
C ASN A 330 4.74 -4.35 18.97
N ILE A 331 3.58 -4.81 18.53
CA ILE A 331 3.12 -4.63 17.16
C ILE A 331 2.44 -3.26 17.04
N VAL A 332 2.95 -2.45 16.11
CA VAL A 332 2.40 -1.15 15.73
C VAL A 332 2.01 -1.19 14.27
N ILE A 333 0.81 -0.73 13.94
CA ILE A 333 0.31 -0.69 12.56
C ILE A 333 0.32 0.77 12.07
N PRO A 334 1.38 1.18 11.33
CA PRO A 334 1.39 2.46 10.66
C PRO A 334 0.60 2.39 9.35
N VAL A 335 -0.38 3.27 9.22
CA VAL A 335 -1.11 3.49 7.98
C VAL A 335 -1.15 4.97 7.61
N ALA A 336 -1.46 5.24 6.36
CA ALA A 336 -1.77 6.59 5.90
C ALA A 336 -2.92 6.58 4.88
N THR A 337 -3.52 7.74 4.66
CA THR A 337 -4.57 7.91 3.65
C THR A 337 -4.04 7.72 2.23
N SER A 338 -2.84 8.22 1.93
CA SER A 338 -2.19 8.10 0.62
C SER A 338 -0.98 7.17 0.63
N GLY A 339 -0.72 6.51 -0.51
CA GLY A 339 0.42 5.60 -0.64
C GLY A 339 1.76 6.29 -0.42
N ILE A 340 1.89 7.56 -0.83
CA ILE A 340 3.12 8.32 -0.67
C ILE A 340 3.36 8.69 0.80
N ALA A 341 2.31 9.05 1.54
CA ALA A 341 2.40 9.29 2.98
C ALA A 341 2.80 8.01 3.73
N ALA A 342 2.23 6.87 3.35
CA ALA A 342 2.53 5.58 3.95
C ALA A 342 4.02 5.20 3.80
N LEU A 343 4.66 5.55 2.68
CA LEU A 343 6.08 5.27 2.44
C LEU A 343 7.05 6.00 3.39
N LEU A 344 6.59 7.01 4.12
CA LEU A 344 7.38 7.72 5.13
C LEU A 344 7.34 7.05 6.51
N LEU A 345 6.42 6.12 6.72
CA LEU A 345 6.28 5.37 7.95
C LEU A 345 6.98 4.00 7.81
N PRO A 346 7.73 3.52 8.82
CA PRO A 346 8.38 2.22 8.80
C PRO A 346 7.38 1.06 8.62
N GLY A 347 7.38 0.40 7.47
CA GLY A 347 6.41 -0.65 7.13
C GLY A 347 5.00 -0.13 6.80
N GLY A 348 4.87 1.18 6.54
CA GLY A 348 3.58 1.82 6.31
C GLY A 348 2.87 1.30 5.06
N ARG A 349 1.55 1.15 5.15
CA ARG A 349 0.65 0.83 4.03
C ARG A 349 -0.50 1.84 3.97
N THR A 350 -1.25 1.88 2.87
CA THR A 350 -2.48 2.67 2.86
C THR A 350 -3.51 2.02 3.79
N ALA A 351 -4.33 2.83 4.46
CA ALA A 351 -5.38 2.32 5.35
C ALA A 351 -6.34 1.37 4.60
N HIS A 352 -6.75 1.74 3.37
CA HIS A 352 -7.56 0.89 2.51
C HIS A 352 -6.94 -0.48 2.24
N SER A 353 -5.63 -0.51 1.93
CA SER A 353 -4.91 -1.76 1.67
C SER A 353 -4.76 -2.61 2.94
N ARG A 354 -4.40 -1.99 4.07
CA ARG A 354 -4.12 -2.68 5.33
C ARG A 354 -5.39 -3.25 5.95
N PHE A 355 -6.47 -2.47 5.96
CA PHE A 355 -7.72 -2.83 6.62
C PHE A 355 -8.80 -3.32 5.66
N LYS A 356 -8.52 -3.46 4.36
CA LYS A 356 -9.54 -3.88 3.38
C LYS A 356 -10.81 -3.01 3.42
N ILE A 357 -10.61 -1.70 3.56
CA ILE A 357 -11.71 -0.73 3.53
C ILE A 357 -12.21 -0.62 2.09
N ALA A 358 -13.53 -0.76 1.90
CA ALA A 358 -14.16 -0.61 0.60
C ALA A 358 -13.96 0.80 0.04
N LEU A 359 -13.90 0.93 -1.29
CA LEU A 359 -13.78 2.24 -1.94
C LEU A 359 -15.08 3.05 -1.89
N ASN A 360 -16.21 2.35 -1.96
CA ASN A 360 -17.54 2.92 -1.77
C ASN A 360 -17.94 2.72 -0.30
N LEU A 361 -18.09 3.82 0.42
CA LEU A 361 -18.37 3.83 1.85
C LEU A 361 -19.73 4.43 2.14
N PHE A 362 -20.47 3.73 2.99
CA PHE A 362 -21.76 4.13 3.55
C PHE A 362 -21.69 4.13 5.08
N ASP A 363 -22.72 4.64 5.73
CA ASP A 363 -22.81 4.78 7.18
C ASP A 363 -22.79 3.44 7.92
N ASP A 364 -23.23 2.35 7.30
CA ASP A 364 -23.26 0.98 7.82
C ASP A 364 -22.05 0.12 7.40
N SER A 365 -21.15 0.65 6.57
CA SER A 365 -20.06 -0.14 5.97
C SER A 365 -19.13 -0.77 7.00
N VAL A 366 -18.55 -1.93 6.69
CA VAL A 366 -17.54 -2.61 7.49
C VAL A 366 -16.31 -2.90 6.64
N CYS A 367 -15.18 -3.16 7.30
CA CYS A 367 -13.97 -3.61 6.63
C CYS A 367 -14.09 -5.09 6.25
N ASP A 368 -13.57 -5.49 5.10
CA ASP A 368 -13.55 -6.90 4.66
C ASP A 368 -12.44 -7.67 5.39
N ILE A 369 -12.63 -7.87 6.69
CA ILE A 369 -11.70 -8.54 7.59
C ILE A 369 -12.45 -9.68 8.27
N THR A 370 -12.24 -10.89 7.77
CA THR A 370 -12.90 -12.06 8.34
C THR A 370 -12.20 -12.51 9.63
N CYS A 371 -12.99 -12.82 10.65
CA CYS A 371 -12.51 -13.37 11.91
C CYS A 371 -11.72 -14.68 11.72
N GLY A 372 -10.56 -14.81 12.35
CA GLY A 372 -9.69 -16.00 12.21
C GLY A 372 -8.78 -15.97 10.98
N THR A 373 -8.74 -14.86 10.24
CA THR A 373 -7.70 -14.61 9.23
C THR A 373 -6.43 -14.09 9.89
N MET A 374 -5.31 -14.25 9.18
CA MET A 374 -4.00 -13.71 9.58
C MET A 374 -4.04 -12.19 9.87
N LEU A 375 -4.83 -11.44 9.10
CA LEU A 375 -5.01 -10.01 9.31
C LEU A 375 -5.77 -9.72 10.60
N ALA A 376 -6.83 -10.49 10.91
CA ALA A 376 -7.56 -10.35 12.16
C ALA A 376 -6.65 -10.63 13.37
N ASP A 377 -5.81 -11.68 13.31
CA ASP A 377 -4.85 -12.01 14.36
C ASP A 377 -3.80 -10.90 14.55
N LEU A 378 -3.32 -10.31 13.44
CA LEU A 378 -2.44 -9.13 13.50
C LEU A 378 -3.11 -7.98 14.26
N LEU A 379 -4.37 -7.67 13.94
CA LEU A 379 -5.11 -6.58 14.59
C LEU A 379 -5.38 -6.86 16.06
N ILE A 380 -5.68 -8.11 16.42
CA ILE A 380 -5.85 -8.54 17.80
C ILE A 380 -4.55 -8.33 18.60
N GLN A 381 -3.39 -8.63 18.02
CA GLN A 381 -2.10 -8.47 18.72
C GLN A 381 -1.56 -7.04 18.68
N ALA A 382 -1.95 -6.23 17.70
CA ALA A 382 -1.51 -4.84 17.57
C ALA A 382 -1.87 -4.01 18.81
N LYS A 383 -0.90 -3.24 19.30
CA LYS A 383 -1.07 -2.38 20.49
C LYS A 383 -1.38 -0.94 20.13
N LEU A 384 -0.95 -0.49 18.95
CA LEU A 384 -1.14 0.86 18.47
C LEU A 384 -1.42 0.85 16.96
N ILE A 385 -2.40 1.64 16.54
CA ILE A 385 -2.62 1.98 15.13
C ILE A 385 -2.33 3.47 14.96
N ILE A 386 -1.45 3.81 14.01
CA ILE A 386 -1.14 5.20 13.65
C ILE A 386 -1.73 5.48 12.27
N TRP A 387 -2.49 6.54 12.12
CA TRP A 387 -3.08 6.93 10.83
C TRP A 387 -2.66 8.35 10.43
N ASP A 388 -1.74 8.44 9.46
CA ASP A 388 -1.26 9.70 8.89
C ASP A 388 -2.19 10.26 7.80
N GLU A 389 -2.30 11.57 7.74
CA GLU A 389 -3.21 12.34 6.87
C GLU A 389 -4.68 11.96 7.07
N ALA A 390 -5.08 11.70 8.32
CA ALA A 390 -6.43 11.30 8.68
C ALA A 390 -7.53 12.27 8.17
N PRO A 391 -7.37 13.62 8.22
CA PRO A 391 -8.37 14.56 7.73
C PRO A 391 -8.77 14.40 6.25
N MET A 392 -7.91 13.79 5.43
CA MET A 392 -8.21 13.55 4.01
C MET A 392 -9.21 12.39 3.78
N THR A 393 -9.46 11.56 4.80
CA THR A 393 -10.29 10.35 4.66
C THR A 393 -11.72 10.63 5.11
N HIS A 394 -12.69 10.07 4.38
CA HIS A 394 -14.10 10.09 4.75
C HIS A 394 -14.33 9.46 6.13
N LYS A 395 -15.18 10.05 6.99
CA LYS A 395 -15.46 9.57 8.34
C LYS A 395 -15.89 8.09 8.39
N TYR A 396 -16.69 7.66 7.42
CA TYR A 396 -17.14 6.27 7.29
C TYR A 396 -16.01 5.25 7.19
N ALA A 397 -14.81 5.62 6.75
CA ALA A 397 -13.67 4.70 6.77
C ALA A 397 -13.21 4.39 8.20
N PHE A 398 -13.22 5.40 9.08
CA PHE A 398 -12.88 5.25 10.49
C PHE A 398 -13.98 4.49 11.24
N GLU A 399 -15.24 4.80 10.94
CA GLU A 399 -16.40 4.14 11.54
C GLU A 399 -16.50 2.67 11.10
N ALA A 400 -16.21 2.37 9.83
CA ALA A 400 -16.11 1.00 9.34
C ALA A 400 -15.00 0.21 10.05
N LEU A 401 -13.83 0.84 10.26
CA LEU A 401 -12.75 0.22 11.02
C LEU A 401 -13.14 0.01 12.49
N ASP A 402 -13.79 0.99 13.12
CA ASP A 402 -14.31 0.89 14.49
C ASP A 402 -15.26 -0.29 14.65
N ARG A 403 -16.31 -0.36 13.81
CA ARG A 403 -17.25 -1.49 13.80
C ARG A 403 -16.56 -2.84 13.65
N SER A 404 -15.60 -2.92 12.73
CA SER A 404 -14.86 -4.16 12.45
C SER A 404 -13.95 -4.56 13.61
N LEU A 405 -13.27 -3.59 14.24
CA LEU A 405 -12.40 -3.88 15.39
C LEU A 405 -13.20 -4.23 16.64
N ARG A 406 -14.38 -3.63 16.86
CA ARG A 406 -15.29 -4.02 17.94
C ARG A 406 -15.69 -5.50 17.82
N ASP A 407 -16.03 -5.95 16.62
CA ASP A 407 -16.36 -7.35 16.35
C ASP A 407 -15.16 -8.28 16.58
N ILE A 408 -14.03 -7.99 15.91
CA ILE A 408 -12.81 -8.81 16.00
C ILE A 408 -12.30 -8.92 17.45
N MET A 409 -12.30 -7.81 18.19
CA MET A 409 -11.81 -7.75 19.57
C MET A 409 -12.76 -8.38 20.58
N SER A 410 -14.04 -8.55 20.25
CA SER A 410 -15.03 -9.20 21.11
C SER A 410 -14.69 -10.66 21.42
N LYS A 411 -13.81 -11.28 20.62
CA LYS A 411 -13.24 -12.61 20.91
C LYS A 411 -12.32 -12.61 22.13
N THR A 412 -11.59 -11.52 22.36
CA THR A 412 -10.59 -11.41 23.44
C THR A 412 -11.11 -10.62 24.64
N ASP A 413 -11.96 -9.63 24.41
CA ASP A 413 -12.51 -8.75 25.44
C ASP A 413 -14.02 -8.61 25.21
N LYS A 414 -14.83 -9.13 26.14
CA LYS A 414 -16.30 -9.12 26.02
C LYS A 414 -16.86 -7.69 25.96
N ASP A 415 -16.17 -6.73 26.55
CA ASP A 415 -16.59 -5.33 26.57
C ASP A 415 -16.06 -4.53 25.37
N ALA A 416 -15.34 -5.18 24.44
CA ALA A 416 -14.78 -4.51 23.26
C ALA A 416 -15.84 -3.81 22.41
N HIS A 417 -17.05 -4.37 22.32
CA HIS A 417 -18.17 -3.79 21.56
C HIS A 417 -18.60 -2.39 22.05
N LEU A 418 -18.33 -2.06 23.32
CA LEU A 418 -18.64 -0.76 23.93
C LEU A 418 -17.49 0.25 23.79
N LYS A 419 -16.29 -0.22 23.43
CA LYS A 419 -15.08 0.60 23.39
C LYS A 419 -14.80 1.07 21.96
N PRO A 420 -14.47 2.35 21.74
CA PRO A 420 -13.97 2.81 20.46
C PRO A 420 -12.81 1.93 19.98
N PHE A 421 -12.86 1.55 18.71
CA PHE A 421 -11.94 0.65 18.02
C PHE A 421 -11.67 -0.66 18.77
N GLY A 422 -12.67 -1.21 19.48
CA GLY A 422 -12.51 -2.44 20.25
C GLY A 422 -11.49 -2.32 21.39
N GLY A 423 -11.25 -1.10 21.91
CA GLY A 423 -10.28 -0.83 22.96
C GLY A 423 -8.83 -0.69 22.48
N LYS A 424 -8.60 -0.56 21.16
CA LYS A 424 -7.27 -0.29 20.61
C LYS A 424 -6.89 1.17 20.81
N THR A 425 -5.63 1.41 21.19
CA THR A 425 -5.09 2.76 21.17
C THR A 425 -4.87 3.21 19.73
N ILE A 426 -5.42 4.37 19.37
CA ILE A 426 -5.34 4.92 18.01
C ILE A 426 -4.70 6.31 18.08
N LEU A 427 -3.72 6.56 17.23
CA LEU A 427 -3.10 7.88 17.04
C LEU A 427 -3.37 8.35 15.62
N LEU A 428 -4.32 9.27 15.48
CA LEU A 428 -4.60 9.96 14.23
C LEU A 428 -3.71 11.20 14.12
N GLY A 429 -3.40 11.64 12.90
CA GLY A 429 -2.92 13.00 12.75
C GLY A 429 -2.86 13.49 11.33
N GLY A 430 -2.63 14.79 11.23
CA GLY A 430 -2.92 15.56 10.03
C GLY A 430 -3.19 17.01 10.37
N ASP A 431 -3.56 17.74 9.34
CA ASP A 431 -3.86 19.16 9.42
C ASP A 431 -5.20 19.39 8.71
N PHE A 432 -6.18 19.94 9.42
CA PHE A 432 -7.50 20.26 8.85
C PHE A 432 -7.43 21.47 7.90
N ARG A 433 -6.33 22.22 7.87
CA ARG A 433 -6.07 23.25 6.87
C ARG A 433 -5.63 22.66 5.52
N GLN A 434 -5.29 21.38 5.49
CA GLN A 434 -5.02 20.65 4.26
C GLN A 434 -6.33 20.15 3.63
N THR A 435 -6.22 19.31 2.59
CA THR A 435 -7.36 18.77 1.85
C THR A 435 -8.29 17.94 2.76
N LEU A 436 -9.54 18.36 2.87
CA LEU A 436 -10.64 17.58 3.48
C LEU A 436 -11.08 16.42 2.56
N PRO A 437 -11.94 15.50 3.03
CA PRO A 437 -12.39 14.38 2.21
C PRO A 437 -13.02 14.85 0.90
N ILE A 438 -12.63 14.21 -0.20
CA ILE A 438 -13.10 14.57 -1.54
C ILE A 438 -14.44 13.87 -1.80
N ILE A 439 -15.53 14.64 -1.89
CA ILE A 439 -16.84 14.15 -2.33
C ILE A 439 -17.02 14.54 -3.79
N SER A 440 -17.16 13.53 -4.66
CA SER A 440 -17.40 13.78 -6.09
C SER A 440 -18.71 14.55 -6.27
N GLN A 441 -18.64 15.70 -6.94
CA GLN A 441 -19.79 16.60 -7.16
C GLN A 441 -20.47 17.11 -5.86
N GLY A 442 -19.81 16.95 -4.71
CA GLY A 442 -20.35 17.38 -3.42
C GLY A 442 -20.16 18.87 -3.16
N THR A 443 -21.03 19.42 -2.32
CA THR A 443 -20.93 20.78 -1.78
C THR A 443 -19.85 20.86 -0.69
N ARG A 444 -19.53 22.09 -0.25
CA ARG A 444 -18.67 22.31 0.91
C ARG A 444 -19.25 21.66 2.17
N GLN A 445 -20.57 21.75 2.34
CA GLN A 445 -21.31 21.15 3.45
C GLN A 445 -21.12 19.63 3.45
N ASP A 446 -21.17 18.98 2.29
CA ASP A 446 -20.94 17.54 2.17
C ASP A 446 -19.52 17.16 2.56
N CYS A 447 -18.51 17.95 2.15
CA CYS A 447 -17.12 17.71 2.52
C CYS A 447 -16.89 17.87 4.04
N VAL A 448 -17.53 18.86 4.66
CA VAL A 448 -17.49 19.07 6.12
C VAL A 448 -18.24 17.95 6.84
N ALA A 449 -19.41 17.55 6.36
CA ALA A 449 -20.19 16.44 6.92
C ALA A 449 -19.47 15.09 6.85
N ALA A 450 -18.63 14.92 5.82
CA ALA A 450 -17.76 13.77 5.61
C ALA A 450 -16.49 13.77 6.47
N SER A 451 -16.15 14.89 7.11
CA SER A 451 -14.92 15.04 7.89
C SER A 451 -14.99 14.24 9.19
N ILE A 452 -13.85 13.73 9.65
CA ILE A 452 -13.77 12.89 10.86
C ILE A 452 -14.27 13.60 12.13
N ASN A 453 -14.21 14.93 12.19
CA ASN A 453 -14.77 15.71 13.29
C ASN A 453 -16.31 15.71 13.35
N ARG A 454 -16.97 15.16 12.33
CA ARG A 454 -18.42 14.88 12.30
C ARG A 454 -18.75 13.41 12.50
N SER A 455 -17.78 12.61 12.93
CA SER A 455 -17.98 11.23 13.36
C SER A 455 -18.38 11.16 14.83
N TYR A 456 -19.16 10.16 15.22
CA TYR A 456 -19.41 9.84 16.63
C TYR A 456 -18.12 9.52 17.40
N LEU A 457 -17.07 9.07 16.68
CA LEU A 457 -15.77 8.79 17.27
C LEU A 457 -15.07 10.05 17.80
N TRP A 458 -15.43 11.24 17.28
CA TRP A 458 -14.74 12.48 17.62
C TRP A 458 -14.89 12.87 19.09
N GLU A 459 -15.98 12.46 19.74
CA GLU A 459 -16.23 12.72 21.17
C GLU A 459 -15.20 12.03 22.09
N PHE A 460 -14.56 10.96 21.61
CA PHE A 460 -13.55 10.21 22.35
C PHE A 460 -12.11 10.70 22.09
N VAL A 461 -11.95 11.67 21.18
CA VAL A 461 -10.63 12.13 20.73
C VAL A 461 -10.00 13.09 21.74
N GLN A 462 -8.77 12.78 22.14
CA GLN A 462 -7.89 13.73 22.84
C GLN A 462 -6.98 14.44 21.83
N ILE A 463 -7.16 15.76 21.69
CA ILE A 463 -6.44 16.56 20.68
C ILE A 463 -5.14 17.11 21.27
N PHE A 464 -4.05 16.94 20.52
CA PHE A 464 -2.75 17.56 20.78
C PHE A 464 -2.36 18.45 19.61
N VAL A 465 -1.84 19.64 19.91
CA VAL A 465 -1.37 20.60 18.91
C VAL A 465 0.14 20.71 19.06
N LEU A 466 0.87 20.62 17.95
CA LEU A 466 2.29 20.98 17.89
C LEU A 466 2.42 22.31 17.13
N SER A 467 3.15 23.25 17.72
CA SER A 467 3.35 24.60 17.18
C SER A 467 4.65 24.76 16.37
#